data_AF-A0AAU9BMF4-F1
#
_entry.id   AF-A0AAU9BMF4-F1
#
_cell.length_a   1.000
_cell.length_b   1.000
_cell.length_c   1.000
_cell.angle_alpha   90.00
_cell.angle_beta   90.00
_cell.angle_gamma   90.00
#
_symmetry.space_group_name_H-M   'P 1'
#
loop_
_entity.id
_entity.type
_entity.pdbx_description
1 polymer ?
#
loop_
_entity_poly.entity_id
_entity_poly.type
_entity_poly.pdbx_seq_one_letter_code
_entity_poly.pdbx_strand_id
1 'polypeptide(L)'
;MSLELKMIKTSTLFLCTFLFSSMAFAENHYIPLLYNLSTMFDFNPVKGAVKSLDTDVEENGKITYKISIRLNKNGCVDSLNLDNVSSGHETILKYTNGSLIGHRDGKSFSIQLGKVRTSP
;
A
#
# COMPACT_ATOMS: atom_id res chain seq x y z
N MET A 1 -9.47 -61.51 42.25
CA MET A 1 -9.72 -60.79 40.98
C MET A 1 -10.67 -59.66 41.31
N SER A 2 -10.14 -58.45 41.53
CA SER A 2 -10.89 -57.31 42.07
C SER A 2 -11.90 -56.77 41.05
N LEU A 3 -13.14 -56.57 41.50
CA LEU A 3 -14.00 -55.51 40.98
C LEU A 3 -13.44 -54.17 41.45
N GLU A 4 -13.26 -53.22 40.53
CA GLU A 4 -13.37 -51.79 40.82
C GLU A 4 -13.77 -51.09 39.50
N LEU A 5 -15.09 -50.88 39.34
CA LEU A 5 -15.66 -50.10 38.25
C LEU A 5 -15.64 -48.62 38.68
N LYS A 6 -14.60 -47.88 38.28
CA LYS A 6 -14.46 -46.46 38.64
C LYS A 6 -15.21 -45.57 37.64
N MET A 7 -16.40 -45.13 38.05
CA MET A 7 -17.19 -44.09 37.37
C MET A 7 -16.77 -42.70 37.84
N ILE A 8 -16.11 -41.88 37.01
CA ILE A 8 -16.17 -40.41 37.12
C ILE A 8 -16.28 -39.76 35.73
N LYS A 9 -17.46 -39.16 35.54
CA LYS A 9 -17.98 -38.29 34.49
C LYS A 9 -17.26 -36.92 34.52
N THR A 10 -16.71 -36.47 33.38
CA THR A 10 -16.34 -35.08 32.96
C THR A 10 -15.16 -35.19 31.99
N SER A 11 -14.98 -34.40 30.95
CA SER A 11 -15.70 -33.28 30.38
C SER A 11 -15.12 -33.14 28.98
N THR A 12 -15.98 -33.04 27.99
CA THR A 12 -15.68 -32.72 26.59
C THR A 12 -14.95 -31.38 26.56
N LEU A 13 -13.61 -31.35 26.61
CA LEU A 13 -12.89 -30.07 26.54
C LEU A 13 -11.45 -30.25 26.04
N PHE A 14 -11.29 -30.57 24.76
CA PHE A 14 -10.05 -30.29 24.06
C PHE A 14 -10.31 -29.90 22.59
N LEU A 15 -11.20 -28.93 22.41
CA LEU A 15 -11.49 -28.32 21.10
C LEU A 15 -11.50 -26.79 21.21
N CYS A 16 -10.51 -26.21 21.87
CA CYS A 16 -10.41 -24.75 22.08
C CYS A 16 -9.11 -24.11 21.56
N THR A 17 -8.29 -24.80 20.76
CA THR A 17 -7.09 -24.18 20.16
C THR A 17 -7.30 -23.60 18.77
N PHE A 18 -8.53 -23.63 18.23
CA PHE A 18 -8.88 -22.83 17.06
C PHE A 18 -9.13 -21.39 17.47
N LEU A 19 -8.58 -20.45 16.70
CA LEU A 19 -8.81 -19.00 16.73
C LEU A 19 -7.81 -18.15 17.55
N PHE A 20 -6.50 -18.39 17.41
CA PHE A 20 -5.58 -17.24 17.36
C PHE A 20 -5.70 -16.62 15.97
N SER A 21 -6.82 -15.94 15.70
CA SER A 21 -6.91 -15.00 14.59
C SER A 21 -5.85 -13.93 14.83
N SER A 22 -4.82 -13.89 13.98
CA SER A 22 -3.86 -12.79 13.95
C SER A 22 -4.63 -11.49 13.91
N MET A 23 -4.55 -10.69 14.98
CA MET A 23 -5.02 -9.30 14.94
C MET A 23 -4.10 -8.56 13.98
N ALA A 24 -4.43 -8.58 12.69
CA ALA A 24 -3.83 -7.66 11.74
C ALA A 24 -4.34 -6.28 12.13
N PHE A 25 -3.51 -5.50 12.85
CA PHE A 25 -3.78 -4.10 13.08
C PHE A 25 -3.81 -3.42 11.72
N ALA A 26 -5.01 -3.17 11.21
CA ALA A 26 -5.20 -2.33 10.04
C ALA A 26 -4.74 -0.92 10.43
N GLU A 27 -3.53 -0.56 9.99
CA GLU A 27 -2.99 0.77 10.18
C GLU A 27 -3.97 1.78 9.55
N ASN A 28 -4.56 2.68 10.34
CA ASN A 28 -5.63 3.59 9.88
C ASN A 28 -5.10 5.01 9.59
N HIS A 29 -3.84 5.09 9.15
CA HIS A 29 -3.16 6.33 8.83
C HIS A 29 -2.97 6.44 7.32
N TYR A 30 -2.95 7.67 6.81
CA TYR A 30 -2.60 7.93 5.42
C TYR A 30 -1.10 7.82 5.22
N ILE A 31 -0.70 7.24 4.09
CA ILE A 31 0.68 7.36 3.62
C ILE A 31 0.84 8.80 3.09
N PRO A 32 1.74 9.63 3.66
CA PRO A 32 1.81 11.06 3.34
C PRO A 32 1.96 11.35 1.83
N LEU A 33 2.73 10.52 1.13
CA LEU A 33 2.88 10.62 -0.31
C LEU A 33 1.53 10.43 -1.05
N LEU A 34 0.80 9.36 -0.72
CA LEU A 34 -0.46 9.06 -1.39
C LEU A 34 -1.50 10.14 -1.11
N TYR A 35 -1.51 10.68 0.11
CA TYR A 35 -2.35 11.83 0.48
C TYR A 35 -2.01 13.10 -0.31
N ASN A 36 -0.72 13.39 -0.47
CA ASN A 36 -0.30 14.56 -1.26
C ASN A 36 -0.68 14.39 -2.74
N LEU A 37 -0.47 13.21 -3.32
CA LEU A 37 -0.89 12.92 -4.69
C LEU A 37 -2.41 12.98 -4.85
N SER A 38 -3.16 12.49 -3.86
CA SER A 38 -4.62 12.54 -3.88
C SER A 38 -5.13 13.98 -3.91
N THR A 39 -4.45 14.88 -3.22
CA THR A 39 -4.76 16.32 -3.23
C THR A 39 -4.38 16.97 -4.56
N MET A 40 -3.24 16.57 -5.16
CA MET A 40 -2.76 17.14 -6.43
C MET A 40 -3.60 16.71 -7.64
N PHE A 41 -4.07 15.47 -7.64
CA PHE A 41 -4.77 14.86 -8.77
C PHE A 41 -6.25 14.59 -8.48
N ASP A 42 -6.77 15.07 -7.36
CA ASP A 42 -8.17 14.96 -6.95
C ASP A 42 -8.74 13.53 -7.00
N PHE A 43 -8.04 12.58 -6.37
CA PHE A 43 -8.56 11.23 -6.13
C PHE A 43 -8.73 10.99 -4.63
N ASN A 44 -9.48 9.94 -4.27
CA ASN A 44 -9.69 9.59 -2.86
C ASN A 44 -8.45 8.87 -2.28
N PRO A 45 -7.82 9.41 -1.21
CA PRO A 45 -6.65 8.78 -0.63
C PRO A 45 -7.00 7.46 0.06
N VAL A 46 -6.10 6.48 -0.08
CA VAL A 46 -6.18 5.18 0.59
C VAL A 46 -5.41 5.20 1.92
N LYS A 47 -5.91 4.43 2.90
CA LYS A 47 -5.31 4.31 4.24
C LYS A 47 -4.68 2.93 4.45
N GLY A 48 -3.66 2.89 5.31
CA GLY A 48 -3.06 1.67 5.81
C GLY A 48 -1.96 1.08 4.93
N ALA A 49 -1.76 -0.23 5.05
CA ALA A 49 -0.67 -0.96 4.41
C ALA A 49 -0.93 -1.13 2.90
N VAL A 50 -0.65 -0.08 2.13
CA VAL A 50 -0.82 -0.06 0.67
C VAL A 50 0.45 -0.58 -0.01
N LYS A 51 0.31 -1.60 -0.86
CA LYS A 51 1.40 -2.12 -1.71
C LYS A 51 1.42 -1.48 -3.09
N SER A 52 0.25 -1.20 -3.62
CA SER A 52 0.07 -0.52 -4.90
C SER A 52 -1.23 0.26 -4.91
N LEU A 53 -1.26 1.30 -5.72
CA LEU A 53 -2.45 2.08 -6.03
C LEU A 53 -2.50 2.27 -7.55
N ASP A 54 -3.61 1.90 -8.15
CA ASP A 54 -3.94 2.20 -9.54
C ASP A 54 -5.26 2.97 -9.52
N THR A 55 -5.26 4.19 -10.06
CA THR A 55 -6.46 5.04 -10.08
C THR A 55 -6.58 5.77 -11.41
N ASP A 56 -7.80 5.78 -11.93
CA ASP A 56 -8.21 6.68 -13.00
C ASP A 56 -8.76 7.96 -12.35
N VAL A 57 -8.31 9.11 -12.83
CA VAL A 57 -8.78 10.42 -12.40
C VAL A 57 -9.68 10.95 -13.50
N GLU A 58 -10.90 11.34 -13.13
CA GLU A 58 -11.89 11.85 -14.07
C GLU A 58 -12.19 13.32 -13.84
N GLU A 59 -12.33 14.06 -14.94
CA GLU A 59 -12.83 15.43 -14.94
C GLU A 59 -13.97 15.51 -15.96
N ASN A 60 -15.14 16.01 -15.54
CA ASN A 60 -16.34 16.11 -16.39
C ASN A 60 -16.73 14.78 -17.08
N GLY A 61 -16.58 13.66 -16.39
CA GLY A 61 -16.91 12.31 -16.89
C GLY A 61 -15.93 11.75 -17.92
N LYS A 62 -14.72 12.31 -18.03
CA LYS A 62 -13.64 11.80 -18.88
C LYS A 62 -12.39 11.56 -18.06
N ILE A 63 -11.71 10.44 -18.30
CA ILE A 63 -10.42 10.14 -17.68
C ILE A 63 -9.37 11.14 -18.20
N THR A 64 -8.77 11.91 -17.30
CA THR A 64 -7.72 12.88 -17.60
C THR A 64 -6.34 12.38 -17.18
N TYR A 65 -6.26 11.57 -16.12
CA TYR A 65 -5.03 10.91 -15.69
C TYR A 65 -5.25 9.45 -15.34
N LYS A 66 -4.21 8.65 -15.57
CA LYS A 66 -4.03 7.34 -14.98
C LYS A 66 -2.79 7.35 -14.11
N ILE A 67 -2.94 6.94 -12.86
CA ILE A 67 -1.88 6.99 -11.86
C ILE A 67 -1.65 5.58 -11.34
N SER A 68 -0.42 5.09 -11.47
CA SER A 68 0.02 3.81 -10.92
C SER A 68 1.22 3.99 -10.00
N ILE A 69 1.09 3.55 -8.75
CA ILE A 69 2.13 3.67 -7.72
C ILE A 69 2.37 2.30 -7.13
N ARG A 70 3.65 1.92 -6.97
CA ARG A 70 4.06 0.75 -6.20
C ARG A 70 4.91 1.19 -5.04
N LEU A 71 4.63 0.63 -3.87
CA LEU A 71 5.34 0.88 -2.64
C LEU A 71 6.02 -0.40 -2.16
N ASN A 72 7.24 -0.29 -1.63
CA ASN A 72 7.85 -1.41 -0.92
C ASN A 72 7.21 -1.62 0.46
N LYS A 73 7.66 -2.67 1.15
CA LYS A 73 7.24 -3.03 2.51
C LYS A 73 7.39 -1.92 3.56
N ASN A 74 8.19 -0.89 3.31
CA ASN A 74 8.39 0.25 4.21
C ASN A 74 7.50 1.44 3.84
N GLY A 75 6.60 1.31 2.84
CA GLY A 75 5.76 2.40 2.35
C GLY A 75 6.50 3.43 1.49
N CYS A 76 7.75 3.16 1.08
CA CYS A 76 8.49 4.02 0.16
C CYS A 76 8.18 3.66 -1.29
N VAL A 77 8.28 4.63 -2.21
CA VAL A 77 8.03 4.43 -3.64
C VAL A 77 9.06 3.50 -4.26
N ASP A 78 8.58 2.46 -4.92
CA ASP A 78 9.36 1.62 -5.83
C ASP A 78 9.15 2.04 -7.29
N SER A 79 7.94 2.45 -7.66
CA SER A 79 7.66 3.01 -9.00
C SER A 79 6.47 3.95 -9.01
N LEU A 80 6.51 4.92 -9.93
CA LEU A 80 5.45 5.88 -10.19
C LEU A 80 5.24 5.97 -11.71
N ASN A 81 4.01 5.78 -12.16
CA ASN A 81 3.56 6.16 -13.50
C ASN A 81 2.46 7.22 -13.38
N LEU A 82 2.61 8.29 -14.15
CA LEU A 82 1.62 9.35 -14.34
C LEU A 82 1.39 9.47 -15.84
N ASP A 83 0.25 9.00 -16.31
CA ASP A 83 -0.19 9.12 -17.70
C ASP A 83 -1.30 10.18 -17.77
N ASN A 84 -0.97 11.36 -18.31
CA ASN A 84 -1.94 12.42 -18.58
C ASN A 84 -2.59 12.15 -19.94
N VAL A 85 -3.65 11.34 -19.92
CA VAL A 85 -4.45 10.97 -21.09
C VAL A 85 -4.95 12.19 -21.86
N SER A 86 -5.23 13.30 -21.18
CA SER A 86 -5.77 14.51 -21.81
C SER A 86 -4.77 15.27 -22.67
N SER A 87 -3.48 15.24 -22.31
CA SER A 87 -2.40 15.96 -23.02
C SER A 87 -1.42 15.03 -23.75
N GLY A 88 -1.48 13.72 -23.48
CA GLY A 88 -0.51 12.74 -23.99
C GLY A 88 0.84 12.78 -23.26
N HIS A 89 0.96 13.55 -22.17
CA HIS A 89 2.18 13.58 -21.37
C HIS A 89 2.27 12.36 -20.45
N GLU A 90 3.45 11.75 -20.37
CA GLU A 90 3.67 10.57 -19.53
C GLU A 90 4.94 10.75 -18.69
N THR A 91 4.89 10.32 -17.44
CA THR A 91 6.07 10.21 -16.57
C THR A 91 6.13 8.82 -15.94
N ILE A 92 7.16 8.05 -16.29
CA ILE A 92 7.44 6.73 -15.71
C ILE A 92 8.75 6.79 -14.94
N LEU A 93 8.70 6.50 -13.65
CA LEU A 93 9.87 6.49 -12.76
C LEU A 93 9.94 5.19 -11.95
N LYS A 94 11.17 4.72 -11.74
CA LYS A 94 11.48 3.58 -10.87
C LYS A 94 12.54 3.99 -9.87
N TYR A 95 12.42 3.47 -8.66
CA TYR A 95 13.42 3.66 -7.64
C TYR A 95 14.72 2.96 -8.03
N THR A 96 15.83 3.69 -7.91
CA THR A 96 17.18 3.21 -8.14
C THR A 96 18.12 4.01 -7.24
N ASN A 97 18.69 3.35 -6.23
CA ASN A 97 19.78 3.87 -5.38
C ASN A 97 19.54 5.30 -4.85
N GLY A 98 18.39 5.55 -4.23
CA GLY A 98 18.07 6.86 -3.63
C GLY A 98 17.51 7.89 -4.61
N SER A 99 17.27 7.51 -5.87
CA SER A 99 16.61 8.35 -6.87
C SER A 99 15.43 7.63 -7.51
N LEU A 100 14.46 8.40 -7.99
CA LEU A 100 13.45 7.94 -8.94
C LEU A 100 13.91 8.30 -10.34
N ILE A 101 14.21 7.30 -11.17
CA ILE A 101 14.82 7.46 -12.50
C ILE A 101 13.90 6.84 -13.55
N GLY A 102 13.79 7.50 -14.70
CA GLY A 102 13.07 6.99 -15.86
C GLY A 102 12.91 8.06 -16.91
N HIS A 103 11.70 8.26 -17.39
CA HIS A 103 11.42 9.18 -18.49
C HIS A 103 10.20 10.04 -18.22
N ARG A 104 10.24 11.26 -18.75
CA ARG A 104 9.11 12.15 -18.94
C ARG A 104 9.02 12.52 -20.41
N ASP A 105 7.91 12.18 -21.05
CA ASP A 105 7.67 12.42 -22.49
C ASP A 105 8.81 11.87 -23.37
N GLY A 106 9.24 10.65 -23.05
CA GLY A 106 10.35 9.97 -23.75
C GLY A 106 11.75 10.50 -23.42
N LYS A 107 11.88 11.60 -22.67
CA LYS A 107 13.18 12.16 -22.27
C LYS A 107 13.58 11.67 -20.89
N SER A 108 14.86 11.37 -20.69
CA SER A 108 15.35 10.94 -19.39
C SER A 108 15.03 11.98 -18.31
N PHE A 109 14.49 11.50 -17.19
CA PHE A 109 14.09 12.32 -16.06
C PHE A 109 14.47 11.62 -14.75
N SER A 110 14.89 12.39 -13.74
CA SER A 110 15.32 11.87 -12.45
C SER A 110 14.96 12.83 -11.32
N ILE A 111 14.52 12.27 -10.20
CA ILE A 111 14.27 12.97 -8.94
C ILE A 111 15.16 12.35 -7.86
N GLN A 112 16.06 13.14 -7.28
CA GLN A 112 16.81 12.70 -6.10
C GLN A 112 15.90 12.74 -4.87
N LEU A 113 15.86 11.64 -4.12
CA LEU A 113 15.11 11.58 -2.87
C LEU A 113 16.01 12.08 -1.74
N GLY A 114 15.62 13.20 -1.13
CA GLY A 114 16.31 13.72 0.05
C GLY A 114 16.16 12.75 1.23
N LYS A 115 17.21 12.61 2.05
CA LYS A 115 17.04 12.03 3.38
C LYS A 115 16.18 12.97 4.22
N VAL A 116 15.02 12.49 4.68
CA VAL A 116 14.26 13.17 5.72
C VAL A 116 15.17 13.22 6.95
N ARG A 117 15.60 14.42 7.34
CA ARG A 117 16.26 14.61 8.64
C ARG A 117 15.17 14.46 9.69
N THR A 118 15.15 13.33 10.38
CA THR A 118 14.45 13.24 11.66
C THR A 118 15.23 14.14 12.63
N SER A 119 14.67 15.32 12.94
CA SER A 119 15.18 16.09 14.08
C SER A 119 15.07 15.21 15.34
N PRO A 120 16.09 15.23 16.22
CA PRO A 120 16.10 14.45 17.45
C PRO A 120 14.98 14.86 18.41
#